data_AF-A0A143XTV8-F1
#
_entry.id   AF-A0A143XTV8-F1
#
_cell.length_a   1.000
_cell.length_b   1.000
_cell.length_c   1.000
_cell.angle_alpha   90.00
_cell.angle_beta   90.00
_cell.angle_gamma   90.00
#
_symmetry.space_group_name_H-M   'P 1'
#
loop_
_entity.id
_entity.type
_entity.pdbx_description
1 polymer ?
#
loop_
_entity_poly.entity_id
_entity_poly.type
_entity_poly.pdbx_seq_one_letter_code
_entity_poly.pdbx_strand_id
1 'polypeptide(L)'
;MADKSVITNLGIRIRQLIDDHRRLSGVCGELTAECRRQKTENRALQERIRELESELARMQLAAGLAGDRRDKEKARTRVNRLMREVDKCIALLDTPRES
;
A
#
# COMPACT_ATOMS: atom_id res chain seq x y z
N MET A 1 -41.44 38.32 32.28
CA MET A 1 -41.52 36.85 32.08
C MET A 1 -40.84 36.38 30.78
N ALA A 2 -40.77 37.22 29.73
CA ALA A 2 -40.11 36.86 28.47
C ALA A 2 -38.60 36.56 28.60
N ASP A 3 -37.84 37.37 29.35
CA ASP A 3 -36.37 37.21 29.43
C ASP A 3 -35.93 35.87 30.04
N LYS A 4 -36.63 35.41 31.07
CA LYS A 4 -36.36 34.12 31.72
C LYS A 4 -36.62 32.94 30.78
N SER A 5 -37.61 33.07 29.89
CA SER A 5 -37.91 32.06 28.87
C SER A 5 -36.83 32.02 27.77
N VAL A 6 -36.29 33.17 27.37
CA VAL A 6 -35.21 33.28 26.38
C VAL A 6 -33.92 32.66 26.93
N ILE A 7 -33.56 33.00 28.18
CA ILE A 7 -32.38 32.42 28.85
C ILE A 7 -32.51 30.90 28.97
N THR A 8 -33.70 30.40 29.31
CA THR A 8 -33.95 28.95 29.42
C THR A 8 -33.83 28.26 28.05
N ASN A 9 -34.39 28.85 27.00
CA ASN A 9 -34.33 28.30 25.65
C ASN A 9 -32.89 28.29 25.11
N LEU A 10 -32.15 29.37 25.33
CA LEU A 10 -30.73 29.45 24.96
C LEU A 10 -29.91 28.39 25.72
N GLY A 11 -30.17 28.19 27.01
CA GLY A 11 -29.53 27.14 27.80
C GLY A 11 -29.86 25.71 27.35
N ILE A 12 -31.03 25.48 26.75
CA ILE A 12 -31.36 24.19 26.12
C ILE A 12 -30.57 24.02 24.82
N ARG A 13 -30.56 25.04 23.95
CA ARG A 13 -29.84 25.00 22.67
C ARG A 13 -28.33 24.83 22.83
N ILE A 14 -27.73 25.49 23.82
CA ILE A 14 -26.29 25.35 24.12
C ILE A 14 -25.99 23.91 24.57
N ARG A 15 -26.82 23.31 25.43
CA ARG A 15 -26.64 21.92 25.85
C ARG A 15 -26.75 20.95 24.68
N GLN A 16 -27.77 21.12 23.83
CA GLN A 16 -27.95 20.33 22.61
C GLN A 16 -26.71 20.43 21.70
N LEU A 17 -26.20 21.65 21.48
CA LEU A 17 -25.01 21.86 20.64
C LEU A 17 -23.77 21.16 21.21
N ILE A 18 -23.58 21.20 22.54
CA ILE A 18 -22.47 20.51 23.21
C ILE A 18 -22.60 18.98 23.04
N ASP A 19 -23.80 18.44 23.22
CA ASP A 19 -24.04 17.00 23.10
C ASP A 19 -23.86 16.54 21.64
N ASP A 20 -24.34 17.31 20.67
CA ASP A 20 -24.11 17.06 19.25
C ASP A 20 -22.62 17.13 18.89
N HIS A 21 -21.89 18.11 19.41
CA HIS A 21 -20.45 18.22 19.18
C HIS A 21 -19.69 17.02 19.74
N ARG A 22 -20.02 16.58 20.97
CA ARG A 22 -19.42 15.38 21.58
C ARG A 22 -19.70 14.14 20.76
N ARG A 23 -20.95 13.96 20.30
CA ARG A 23 -21.35 12.84 19.46
C ARG A 23 -20.59 12.85 18.12
N LEU A 24 -20.57 13.99 17.43
CA LEU A 24 -19.83 14.15 16.17
C LEU A 24 -18.34 13.91 16.35
N SER A 25 -17.75 14.41 17.44
CA SER A 25 -16.34 14.18 17.77
C SER A 25 -16.05 12.68 17.96
N GLY A 26 -16.94 11.95 18.65
CA GLY A 26 -16.85 10.50 18.78
C GLY A 26 -16.87 9.78 17.43
N VAL A 27 -17.86 10.09 16.59
CA VAL A 27 -17.98 9.49 15.23
C VAL A 27 -16.76 9.83 14.37
N CYS A 28 -16.25 11.06 14.42
CA CYS A 28 -15.02 11.43 13.72
C CYS A 28 -13.81 10.63 14.21
N GLY A 29 -13.72 10.35 15.51
CA GLY A 29 -12.69 9.50 16.10
C GLY A 29 -12.77 8.06 15.58
N GLU A 30 -13.97 7.47 15.61
CA GLU A 30 -14.23 6.12 15.10
C GLU A 30 -13.90 6.00 13.62
N LEU A 31 -14.37 6.93 12.79
CA LEU A 31 -14.11 6.93 11.35
C LEU A 31 -12.61 7.10 11.05
N THR A 32 -11.91 7.90 11.85
CA THR A 32 -10.45 8.06 11.74
C THR A 32 -9.73 6.76 12.09
N ALA A 33 -10.15 6.06 13.14
CA ALA A 33 -9.60 4.77 13.53
C ALA A 33 -9.83 3.71 12.43
N GLU A 34 -11.04 3.66 11.89
CA GLU A 34 -11.39 2.74 10.80
C GLU A 34 -10.60 3.03 9.52
N CYS A 35 -10.46 4.30 9.14
CA CYS A 35 -9.60 4.71 8.04
C CYS A 35 -8.13 4.28 8.23
N ARG A 36 -7.60 4.36 9.46
CA ARG A 36 -6.25 3.87 9.77
C ARG A 36 -6.15 2.35 9.62
N ARG A 37 -7.13 1.62 10.17
CA ARG A 37 -7.22 0.15 10.08
C ARG A 37 -7.26 -0.33 8.63
N GLN A 38 -8.12 0.27 7.81
CA GLN A 38 -8.24 -0.06 6.39
C GLN A 38 -6.96 0.27 5.62
N LYS A 39 -6.28 1.38 5.92
CA LYS A 39 -4.99 1.71 5.32
C LYS A 39 -3.91 0.69 5.66
N THR A 40 -3.85 0.22 6.90
CA THR A 40 -2.89 -0.82 7.30
C THR A 40 -3.18 -2.15 6.61
N GLU A 41 -4.44 -2.54 6.53
CA GLU A 41 -4.87 -3.76 5.85
C GLU A 41 -4.58 -3.70 4.34
N ASN A 42 -4.85 -2.55 3.71
CA ASN A 42 -4.57 -2.36 2.30
C ASN A 42 -3.06 -2.46 1.99
N ARG A 43 -2.20 -1.90 2.84
CA ARG A 43 -0.74 -2.04 2.70
C ARG A 43 -0.29 -3.49 2.81
N ALA A 44 -0.78 -4.21 3.82
CA ALA A 44 -0.45 -5.63 4.00
C ALA A 44 -0.90 -6.49 2.81
N LEU A 45 -2.10 -6.24 2.29
CA LEU A 45 -2.60 -6.93 1.09
C LEU A 45 -1.77 -6.61 -0.16
N GLN A 46 -1.36 -5.34 -0.34
CA GLN A 46 -0.49 -4.95 -1.46
C GLN A 46 0.89 -5.62 -1.38
N GLU A 47 1.47 -5.73 -0.18
CA GLU A 47 2.72 -6.46 0.04
C GLU A 47 2.54 -7.94 -0.32
N ARG A 48 1.45 -8.56 0.13
CA ARG A 48 1.16 -9.96 -0.20
C ARG A 48 0.96 -10.19 -1.69
N ILE A 49 0.31 -9.27 -2.39
CA ILE A 49 0.17 -9.34 -3.86
C ILE A 49 1.55 -9.30 -4.52
N ARG A 50 2.43 -8.37 -4.12
CA ARG A 50 3.78 -8.27 -4.68
C ARG A 50 4.62 -9.53 -4.42
N GLU A 51 4.50 -10.14 -3.25
CA GLU A 51 5.15 -11.41 -2.93
C GLU A 51 4.66 -12.53 -3.85
N LEU A 52 3.34 -12.67 -4.01
CA LEU A 52 2.74 -13.69 -4.86
C LEU A 52 3.07 -13.47 -6.33
N GLU A 53 3.12 -12.23 -6.81
CA GLU A 53 3.57 -11.90 -8.16
C GLU A 53 5.05 -12.28 -8.37
N SER A 54 5.89 -12.08 -7.36
CA SER A 54 7.30 -12.48 -7.38
C SER A 54 7.46 -14.00 -7.39
N GLU A 55 6.69 -14.72 -6.59
CA GLU A 55 6.63 -16.19 -6.59
C GLU A 55 6.15 -16.74 -7.94
N LEU A 56 5.07 -16.18 -8.49
CA LEU A 56 4.54 -16.57 -9.79
C LEU A 56 5.58 -16.35 -10.89
N ALA A 57 6.28 -15.21 -10.88
CA ALA A 57 7.34 -14.93 -11.84
C ALA A 57 8.50 -15.95 -11.71
N ARG A 58 8.87 -16.36 -10.50
CA ARG A 58 9.87 -17.42 -10.29
C ARG A 58 9.40 -18.77 -10.83
N MET A 59 8.15 -19.15 -10.56
CA MET A 59 7.57 -20.40 -11.06
C MET A 59 7.48 -20.42 -12.59
N GLN A 60 7.04 -19.32 -13.21
CA GLN A 60 6.99 -19.18 -14.67
C GLN A 60 8.39 -19.26 -15.31
N LEU A 61 9.40 -18.66 -14.68
CA LEU A 61 10.78 -18.81 -15.13
C LEU A 61 11.25 -20.26 -15.05
N ALA A 62 11.00 -20.94 -13.92
CA ALA A 62 11.33 -22.34 -13.75
C ALA A 62 10.61 -23.23 -14.80
N ALA A 63 9.32 -22.99 -15.04
CA ALA A 63 8.55 -23.72 -16.04
C ALA A 63 9.03 -23.46 -17.49
N GLY A 64 9.34 -22.21 -17.83
CA GLY A 64 9.90 -21.84 -19.13
C GLY A 64 11.28 -22.46 -19.39
N LEU A 65 12.10 -22.60 -18.34
CA LEU A 65 13.37 -23.34 -18.39
C LEU A 65 13.16 -24.86 -18.51
N ALA A 66 12.11 -25.41 -17.88
CA ALA A 66 11.77 -26.83 -17.92
C ALA A 66 11.19 -27.30 -19.27
N GLY A 67 10.89 -26.40 -20.20
CA GLY A 67 10.76 -26.76 -21.61
C GLY A 67 9.42 -26.51 -22.30
N ASP A 68 8.44 -25.85 -21.66
CA ASP A 68 7.16 -25.54 -22.32
C ASP A 68 7.33 -24.46 -23.41
N ARG A 69 6.88 -24.76 -24.64
CA ARG A 69 7.14 -23.96 -25.85
C ARG A 69 6.59 -22.53 -25.77
N ARG A 70 5.53 -22.27 -25.00
CA ARG A 70 4.91 -20.93 -24.90
C ARG A 70 5.61 -20.01 -23.91
N ASP A 71 6.30 -20.56 -22.90
CA ASP A 71 6.98 -19.79 -21.84
C ASP A 71 8.49 -19.61 -22.07
N LYS A 72 9.07 -20.35 -23.03
CA LYS A 72 10.47 -20.21 -23.46
C LYS A 72 10.83 -18.79 -23.90
N GLU A 73 9.94 -18.11 -24.63
CA GLU A 73 10.19 -16.77 -25.17
C GLU A 73 10.40 -15.75 -24.03
N LYS A 74 9.45 -15.70 -23.08
CA LYS A 74 9.50 -14.77 -21.93
C LYS A 74 10.64 -15.10 -20.98
N ALA A 75 10.90 -16.39 -20.72
CA ALA A 75 12.03 -16.81 -19.91
C ALA A 75 13.36 -16.41 -20.55
N ARG A 76 13.49 -16.58 -21.88
CA ARG A 76 14.69 -16.22 -22.63
C ARG A 76 14.94 -14.71 -22.64
N THR A 77 13.91 -13.87 -22.81
CA THR A 77 14.05 -12.40 -22.71
C THR A 77 14.57 -11.98 -21.34
N ARG A 78 14.06 -12.60 -20.27
CA ARG A 78 14.44 -12.26 -18.89
C ARG A 78 15.85 -12.76 -18.55
N VAL A 79 16.23 -13.96 -19.01
CA VAL A 79 17.61 -14.48 -18.90
C VAL A 79 18.60 -13.59 -19.67
N ASN A 80 18.27 -13.20 -20.90
CA ASN A 80 19.14 -12.32 -21.68
C ASN A 80 19.35 -10.96 -21.02
N ARG A 81 18.34 -10.43 -20.30
CA ARG A 81 18.49 -9.19 -19.53
C ARG A 81 19.43 -9.38 -18.33
N LEU A 82 19.28 -10.48 -17.59
CA LEU A 82 20.17 -10.82 -16.48
C LEU A 82 21.61 -11.04 -16.96
N MET A 83 21.82 -11.72 -18.09
CA MET A 83 23.15 -11.88 -18.68
C MET A 83 23.81 -10.53 -18.98
N ARG A 84 23.06 -9.56 -19.54
CA ARG A 84 23.59 -8.21 -19.79
C ARG A 84 23.97 -7.46 -18.51
N GLU A 85 23.24 -7.65 -17.41
CA GLU A 85 23.60 -7.07 -16.11
C GLU A 85 24.87 -7.73 -15.55
N VAL A 86 25.00 -9.05 -15.69
CA VAL A 86 26.21 -9.79 -15.34
C VAL A 86 27.41 -9.32 -16.17
N ASP A 87 27.28 -9.23 -17.50
CA ASP A 87 28.33 -8.73 -18.39
C ASP A 87 28.74 -7.30 -18.02
N LYS A 88 27.78 -6.45 -17.65
CA LYS A 88 28.06 -5.08 -17.19
C LYS A 88 28.82 -5.07 -15.85
N CYS A 89 28.49 -5.97 -14.93
CA CYS A 89 29.24 -6.14 -13.69
C CYS A 89 30.65 -6.68 -13.93
N ILE A 90 30.82 -7.63 -14.85
CA ILE A 90 32.14 -8.16 -15.26
C ILE A 90 32.98 -7.04 -15.86
N ALA A 91 32.41 -6.25 -16.78
CA ALA A 91 33.11 -5.11 -17.39
C ALA A 91 33.57 -4.07 -16.34
N LEU A 92 32.77 -3.82 -15.30
CA LEU A 92 33.15 -2.93 -14.18
C LEU A 92 34.23 -3.51 -13.27
N LEU A 93 34.41 -4.84 -13.25
CA LEU A 93 35.49 -5.51 -12.52
C LEU A 93 36.77 -5.60 -13.36
N ASP A 94 36.64 -5.74 -14.67
CA ASP A 94 37.76 -5.82 -15.63
C ASP A 94 38.32 -4.44 -16.03
N THR A 95 37.64 -3.33 -15.73
CA THR A 95 38.25 -2.01 -15.89
C THR A 95 39.46 -1.89 -14.95
N PRO A 96 40.69 -1.71 -15.47
CA PRO A 96 41.86 -1.53 -14.64
C PRO A 96 41.63 -0.30 -13.77
N ARG A 97 41.74 -0.49 -12.45
CA ARG A 97 41.76 0.64 -11.51
C ARG A 97 43.04 1.43 -11.79
N GLU A 98 42.95 2.43 -12.66
CA GLU A 98 44.00 3.44 -12.81
C GLU A 98 44.28 4.00 -11.41
N SER A 99 45.51 3.77 -10.96
CA SER A 99 46.07 4.16 -9.68
C SER A 99 46.69 5.54 -9.79
#